data_AF-A0A6A6M6E1-F1
#
_entry.id   AF-A0A6A6M6E1-F1
#
_cell.length_a   1.000
_cell.length_b   1.000
_cell.length_c   1.000
_cell.angle_alpha   90.00
_cell.angle_beta   90.00
_cell.angle_gamma   90.00
#
_symmetry.space_group_name_H-M   'P 1'
#
loop_
_entity.id
_entity.type
_entity.pdbx_description
1 polymer ?
#
loop_
_entity_poly.entity_id
_entity_poly.type
_entity_poly.pdbx_seq_one_letter_code
_entity_poly.pdbx_strand_id
1 'polypeptide(L)'
;MAASSFGTGPPPVFDGQNYQLWAVKMKTYLRGFDLWEVVETENCPPPLRANPTVTQLKHYVEESAKKYKSLSIIHAAVIETIFTRIMTCDTSKEAWDRLQEEFQGSEKTKQMQVLNLRREYELLKMKESEPVKEYTDRLMKIVNRIRYGPMFKTSLAGRPVSSDADFKYFILQQEGKLVELWYLDSFAELLGQNGKLLPKLEDMVNRALHDWTMYESVDVKHACSTIILDFTSKLLFGYEAEKRGESLSETFASFIQGLFSFPLNIPGTACHRRVQNQKKILKTIRETMEERRASPAKSSEDFLDHVMEDMKAQNSLTDDLVTFVIFALLLATSETIPSTLTLAIKLLTKHPLVMQELAKENEEIIRSRENKETSITWKEYKSMTFTMHDLGPNVRAKNFISFGGGMRSCGGAEFSKVLVAVFLHVFVTKYRWTNVKEGEIVRTSMLGFGAGHYIKVSKQPEMKPENGDYHL
;
A
#
# COMPACT_ATOMS: atom_id res chain seq x y z
N MET A 1 -14.56 18.36 47.29
CA MET A 1 -14.76 18.14 45.84
C MET A 1 -15.52 16.84 45.68
N ALA A 2 -16.76 16.89 45.18
CA ALA A 2 -17.56 15.70 44.96
C ALA A 2 -17.01 14.94 43.75
N ALA A 3 -16.52 13.72 43.96
CA ALA A 3 -16.19 12.82 42.87
C ALA A 3 -17.51 12.41 42.20
N SER A 4 -17.69 12.82 40.95
CA SER A 4 -18.79 12.39 40.10
C SER A 4 -18.72 10.87 39.95
N SER A 5 -19.61 10.13 40.64
CA SER A 5 -19.83 8.73 40.38
C SER A 5 -20.44 8.60 38.97
N PHE A 6 -19.60 8.33 37.97
CA PHE A 6 -20.09 7.78 36.71
C PHE A 6 -20.70 6.43 37.03
N GLY A 7 -22.03 6.38 37.17
CA GLY A 7 -22.77 5.13 37.23
C GLY A 7 -22.63 4.43 35.89
N THR A 8 -21.67 3.53 35.77
CA THR A 8 -21.63 2.58 34.66
C THR A 8 -22.88 1.70 34.74
N GLY A 9 -23.57 1.53 33.61
CA GLY A 9 -24.82 0.76 33.53
C GLY A 9 -24.68 -0.72 33.97
N PRO A 10 -25.74 -1.53 33.85
CA PRO A 10 -25.68 -2.94 34.22
C PRO A 10 -24.59 -3.69 33.43
N PRO A 11 -24.02 -4.78 33.98
CA PRO A 11 -23.02 -5.58 33.28
C PRO A 11 -23.58 -6.14 31.97
N PRO A 12 -22.74 -6.36 30.95
CA PRO A 12 -23.19 -6.97 29.69
C PRO A 12 -23.66 -8.41 29.96
N VAL A 13 -24.93 -8.70 29.64
CA VAL A 13 -25.50 -10.05 29.82
C VAL A 13 -25.04 -11.00 28.71
N PHE A 14 -24.58 -12.19 29.10
CA PHE A 14 -24.21 -13.29 28.21
C PHE A 14 -25.36 -14.27 28.05
N ASP A 15 -25.75 -14.50 26.81
CA ASP A 15 -26.85 -15.40 26.41
C ASP A 15 -26.36 -16.73 25.82
N GLY A 16 -25.04 -16.97 25.82
CA GLY A 16 -24.41 -18.15 25.23
C GLY A 16 -23.90 -17.94 23.81
N GLN A 17 -24.16 -16.78 23.18
CA GLN A 17 -23.66 -16.46 21.83
C GLN A 17 -22.53 -15.43 21.87
N ASN A 18 -21.65 -15.49 20.86
CA ASN A 18 -20.56 -14.52 20.66
C ASN A 18 -19.69 -14.29 21.91
N TYR A 19 -19.29 -15.38 22.59
CA TYR A 19 -18.48 -15.34 23.82
C TYR A 19 -17.29 -14.38 23.75
N GLN A 20 -16.58 -14.33 22.62
CA GLN A 20 -15.45 -13.42 22.43
C GLN A 20 -15.82 -11.95 22.63
N LEU A 21 -16.94 -11.51 22.05
CA LEU A 21 -17.41 -10.14 22.15
C LEU A 21 -17.87 -9.83 23.57
N TRP A 22 -18.60 -10.76 24.19
CA TRP A 22 -19.01 -10.63 25.58
C TRP A 22 -17.79 -10.55 26.50
N ALA A 23 -16.82 -11.45 26.34
CA ALA A 23 -15.61 -11.50 27.16
C ALA A 23 -14.82 -10.18 27.08
N VAL A 24 -14.67 -9.57 25.90
CA VAL A 24 -14.03 -8.24 25.78
C VAL A 24 -14.81 -7.16 26.54
N LYS A 25 -16.14 -7.10 26.36
CA LYS A 25 -17.00 -6.12 27.05
C LYS A 25 -16.95 -6.30 28.57
N MET A 26 -17.02 -7.54 29.02
CA MET A 26 -17.02 -7.89 30.44
C MET A 26 -15.65 -7.64 31.10
N LYS A 27 -14.54 -7.95 30.43
CA LYS A 27 -13.19 -7.57 30.86
C LYS A 27 -13.07 -6.06 31.05
N THR A 28 -13.57 -5.30 30.08
CA THR A 28 -13.56 -3.83 30.12
C THR A 28 -14.42 -3.31 31.28
N TYR A 29 -15.59 -3.92 31.50
CA TYR A 29 -16.48 -3.60 32.62
C TYR A 29 -15.80 -3.82 33.97
N LEU A 30 -15.22 -5.01 34.19
CA LEU A 30 -14.52 -5.37 35.43
C LEU A 30 -13.29 -4.49 35.71
N ARG A 31 -12.55 -4.08 34.65
CA ARG A 31 -11.44 -3.13 34.78
C ARG A 31 -11.92 -1.74 35.23
N GLY A 32 -13.10 -1.31 34.79
CA GLY A 32 -13.70 -0.05 35.24
C GLY A 32 -14.05 -0.01 36.74
N PHE A 33 -14.04 -1.16 37.41
CA PHE A 33 -14.29 -1.29 38.85
C PHE A 33 -13.08 -1.82 39.64
N ASP A 34 -11.90 -1.90 39.02
CA ASP A 34 -10.68 -2.48 39.62
C ASP A 34 -10.87 -3.93 40.11
N LEU A 35 -11.67 -4.72 39.40
CA LEU A 35 -12.00 -6.11 39.75
C LEU A 35 -11.31 -7.15 38.87
N TRP A 36 -10.78 -6.77 37.70
CA TRP A 36 -10.22 -7.73 36.74
C TRP A 36 -9.01 -8.49 37.27
N GLU A 37 -8.14 -7.82 38.03
CA GLU A 37 -6.94 -8.45 38.60
C GLU A 37 -7.30 -9.62 39.54
N VAL A 38 -8.39 -9.49 40.30
CA VAL A 38 -8.91 -10.54 41.18
C VAL A 38 -9.43 -11.75 40.38
N VAL A 39 -10.06 -11.50 39.23
CA VAL A 39 -10.53 -12.56 38.31
C VAL A 39 -9.37 -13.28 37.63
N GLU A 40 -8.29 -12.56 37.30
CA GLU A 40 -7.15 -13.13 36.58
C GLU A 40 -6.19 -13.91 37.50
N THR A 41 -5.95 -13.42 38.70
CA THR A 41 -4.85 -13.90 39.56
C THR A 41 -5.32 -14.58 40.86
N GLU A 42 -6.58 -14.43 41.27
CA GLU A 42 -7.06 -14.85 42.61
C GLU A 42 -6.27 -14.27 43.79
N ASN A 43 -5.51 -13.20 43.58
CA ASN A 43 -4.65 -12.63 44.60
C ASN A 43 -5.45 -12.19 45.84
N CYS A 44 -5.08 -12.74 47.00
CA CYS A 44 -5.53 -12.23 48.28
C CYS A 44 -4.72 -10.98 48.68
N PRO A 45 -5.33 -9.97 49.31
CA PRO A 45 -4.58 -8.83 49.81
C PRO A 45 -3.54 -9.30 50.84
N PRO A 46 -2.35 -8.67 50.89
CA PRO A 46 -1.30 -9.02 51.84
C PRO A 46 -1.82 -8.97 53.29
N PRO A 47 -1.37 -9.89 54.17
CA PRO A 47 -1.77 -9.86 55.57
C PRO A 47 -1.38 -8.54 56.24
N LEU A 48 -2.26 -8.04 57.11
CA LEU A 48 -2.03 -6.82 57.88
C LEU A 48 -0.82 -6.99 58.81
N ARG A 49 -0.05 -5.91 59.01
CA ARG A 49 1.06 -5.87 59.99
C ARG A 49 0.50 -5.90 61.42
N ALA A 50 1.33 -6.20 62.41
CA ALA A 50 0.94 -6.38 63.82
C ALA A 50 0.21 -5.18 64.48
N ASN A 51 0.28 -3.97 63.89
CA ASN A 51 -0.44 -2.77 64.34
C ASN A 51 -0.93 -1.94 63.14
N PRO A 52 -2.05 -2.32 62.49
CA PRO A 52 -2.55 -1.60 61.32
C PRO A 52 -3.26 -0.31 61.74
N THR A 53 -3.07 0.75 60.97
CA THR A 53 -3.87 1.98 61.10
C THR A 53 -5.32 1.74 60.67
N VAL A 54 -6.26 2.57 61.14
CA VAL A 54 -7.67 2.52 60.72
C VAL A 54 -7.81 2.60 59.19
N THR A 55 -6.97 3.39 58.53
CA THR A 55 -6.94 3.50 57.06
C THR A 55 -6.49 2.20 56.40
N GLN A 56 -5.49 1.51 56.96
CA GLN A 56 -5.03 0.21 56.45
C GLN A 56 -6.06 -0.90 56.67
N LEU A 57 -6.77 -0.89 57.80
CA LEU A 57 -7.89 -1.79 58.06
C LEU A 57 -9.02 -1.60 57.05
N LYS A 58 -9.42 -0.35 56.79
CA LYS A 58 -10.47 -0.04 55.80
C LYS A 58 -10.07 -0.51 54.40
N HIS A 59 -8.85 -0.20 53.97
CA HIS A 59 -8.33 -0.64 52.67
C HIS A 59 -8.29 -2.17 52.56
N TYR A 60 -7.84 -2.88 53.60
CA TYR A 60 -7.81 -4.35 53.59
C TYR A 60 -9.20 -4.97 53.49
N VAL A 61 -10.20 -4.40 54.16
CA VAL A 61 -11.61 -4.85 54.07
C VAL A 61 -12.16 -4.59 52.66
N GLU A 62 -11.90 -3.42 52.09
CA GLU A 62 -12.33 -3.06 50.73
C GLU A 62 -11.70 -3.99 49.67
N GLU A 63 -10.39 -4.24 49.74
CA GLU A 63 -9.70 -5.17 48.84
C GLU A 63 -10.18 -6.60 49.02
N SER A 64 -10.41 -7.04 50.26
CA SER A 64 -10.93 -8.39 50.56
C SER A 64 -12.36 -8.59 50.04
N ALA A 65 -13.15 -7.51 49.92
CA ALA A 65 -14.52 -7.56 49.41
C ALA A 65 -14.58 -7.67 47.87
N LYS A 66 -13.50 -7.29 47.16
CA LYS A 66 -13.46 -7.31 45.69
C LYS A 66 -13.73 -8.70 45.10
N LYS A 67 -13.28 -9.78 45.75
CA LYS A 67 -13.50 -11.17 45.31
C LYS A 67 -14.97 -11.61 45.30
N TYR A 68 -15.75 -11.12 46.26
CA TYR A 68 -17.19 -11.40 46.30
C TYR A 68 -17.93 -10.52 45.29
N LYS A 69 -17.48 -9.26 45.13
CA LYS A 69 -18.04 -8.32 44.17
C LYS A 69 -17.82 -8.78 42.73
N SER A 70 -16.63 -9.27 42.38
CA SER A 70 -16.33 -9.79 41.04
C SER A 70 -17.20 -11.01 40.71
N LEU A 71 -17.34 -11.97 41.64
CA LEU A 71 -18.17 -13.15 41.43
C LEU A 71 -19.64 -12.79 41.25
N SER A 72 -20.16 -11.88 42.08
CA SER A 72 -21.54 -11.39 41.96
C SER A 72 -21.81 -10.72 40.61
N ILE A 73 -20.87 -9.94 40.08
CA ILE A 73 -21.03 -9.31 38.77
C ILE A 73 -21.01 -10.36 37.65
N ILE A 74 -20.15 -11.39 37.73
CA ILE A 74 -20.14 -12.49 36.74
C ILE A 74 -21.48 -13.24 36.77
N HIS A 75 -22.03 -13.54 37.95
CA HIS A 75 -23.35 -14.16 38.09
C HIS A 75 -24.48 -13.30 37.50
N ALA A 76 -24.43 -11.98 37.71
CA ALA A 76 -25.41 -11.05 37.13
C ALA A 76 -25.23 -10.83 35.62
N ALA A 77 -24.07 -11.19 35.06
CA ALA A 77 -23.72 -11.00 33.66
C ALA A 77 -24.05 -12.21 32.78
N VAL A 78 -24.79 -13.20 33.28
CA VAL A 78 -25.19 -14.40 32.53
C VAL A 78 -26.68 -14.66 32.66
N ILE A 79 -27.30 -15.27 31.65
CA ILE A 79 -28.69 -15.74 31.75
C ILE A 79 -28.82 -16.94 32.70
N GLU A 80 -30.02 -17.21 33.18
CA GLU A 80 -30.31 -18.25 34.19
C GLU A 80 -29.79 -19.63 33.80
N THR A 81 -29.91 -20.02 32.53
CA THR A 81 -29.40 -21.31 32.01
C THR A 81 -27.88 -21.44 32.03
N ILE A 82 -27.15 -20.32 32.03
CA ILE A 82 -25.69 -20.28 32.12
C ILE A 82 -25.27 -20.12 33.58
N PHE A 83 -26.04 -19.36 34.37
CA PHE A 83 -25.84 -19.25 35.81
C PHE A 83 -25.82 -20.62 36.49
N THR A 84 -26.74 -21.53 36.15
CA THR A 84 -26.76 -22.90 36.71
C THR A 84 -25.48 -23.70 36.44
N ARG A 85 -24.69 -23.31 35.43
CA ARG A 85 -23.42 -23.97 35.07
C ARG A 85 -22.24 -23.48 35.90
N ILE A 86 -22.33 -22.26 36.45
CA ILE A 86 -21.28 -21.61 37.23
C ILE A 86 -21.64 -21.38 38.71
N MET A 87 -22.89 -21.64 39.11
CA MET A 87 -23.39 -21.35 40.46
C MET A 87 -22.66 -22.07 41.59
N THR A 88 -21.93 -23.14 41.28
CA THR A 88 -21.10 -23.90 42.23
C THR A 88 -19.65 -23.42 42.30
N CYS A 89 -19.26 -22.43 41.50
CA CYS A 89 -17.91 -21.87 41.52
C CYS A 89 -17.75 -20.97 42.75
N ASP A 90 -16.68 -21.18 43.52
CA ASP A 90 -16.44 -20.45 44.76
C ASP A 90 -15.71 -19.12 44.50
N THR A 91 -15.03 -19.02 43.35
CA THR A 91 -14.29 -17.82 42.96
C THR A 91 -14.75 -17.26 41.61
N SER A 92 -14.53 -15.96 41.42
CA SER A 92 -14.77 -15.31 40.13
C SER A 92 -13.87 -15.84 39.01
N LYS A 93 -12.70 -16.38 39.35
CA LYS A 93 -11.78 -16.97 38.38
C LYS A 93 -12.29 -18.32 37.91
N GLU A 94 -12.68 -19.20 38.82
CA GLU A 94 -13.29 -20.49 38.48
C GLU A 94 -14.52 -20.31 37.56
N ALA A 95 -15.39 -19.36 37.91
CA ALA A 95 -16.55 -19.02 37.09
C ALA A 95 -16.13 -18.52 35.69
N TRP A 96 -15.12 -17.65 35.62
CA TRP A 96 -14.60 -17.13 34.35
C TRP A 96 -13.98 -18.22 33.48
N ASP A 97 -13.11 -19.05 34.06
CA ASP A 97 -12.40 -20.13 33.37
C ASP A 97 -13.37 -21.19 32.87
N ARG A 98 -14.44 -21.49 33.62
CA ARG A 98 -15.49 -22.41 33.19
C ARG A 98 -16.28 -21.88 32.00
N LEU A 99 -16.67 -20.60 32.03
CA LEU A 99 -17.31 -19.96 30.87
C LEU A 99 -16.37 -19.94 29.66
N GLN A 100 -15.08 -19.74 29.91
CA GLN A 100 -14.07 -19.75 28.87
C GLN A 100 -13.92 -21.13 28.24
N GLU A 101 -13.69 -22.19 29.02
CA GLU A 101 -13.55 -23.55 28.52
C GLU A 101 -14.75 -23.97 27.66
N GLU A 102 -15.93 -23.62 28.11
CA GLU A 102 -17.19 -24.09 27.55
C GLU A 102 -17.64 -23.32 26.30
N PHE A 103 -17.44 -21.99 26.29
CA PHE A 103 -17.97 -21.11 25.23
C PHE A 103 -16.89 -20.45 24.36
N GLN A 104 -15.61 -20.50 24.72
CA GLN A 104 -14.54 -20.03 23.85
C GLN A 104 -14.45 -20.87 22.57
N GLY A 105 -14.90 -22.14 22.65
CA GLY A 105 -14.89 -23.11 21.56
C GLY A 105 -13.47 -23.58 21.21
N SER A 106 -13.32 -24.85 20.81
CA SER A 106 -12.05 -25.35 20.29
C SER A 106 -11.66 -24.62 19.00
N GLU A 107 -10.37 -24.55 18.70
CA GLU A 107 -9.87 -23.99 17.43
C GLU A 107 -10.52 -24.68 16.21
N LYS A 108 -10.82 -25.97 16.34
CA LYS A 108 -11.53 -26.78 15.34
C LYS A 108 -12.98 -26.32 15.14
N THR A 109 -13.66 -25.90 16.20
CA THR A 109 -15.03 -25.36 16.14
C THR A 109 -15.06 -23.98 15.49
N LYS A 110 -14.07 -23.12 15.79
CA LYS A 110 -13.91 -21.81 15.13
C LYS A 110 -13.60 -21.98 13.64
N GLN A 111 -12.71 -22.90 13.29
CA GLN A 111 -12.42 -23.23 11.89
C GLN A 111 -13.64 -23.78 11.16
N MET A 112 -14.44 -24.66 11.79
CA MET A 112 -15.68 -25.17 11.21
C MET A 112 -16.74 -24.08 11.03
N GLN A 113 -16.86 -23.14 11.99
CA GLN A 113 -17.75 -21.99 11.85
C GLN A 113 -17.31 -21.06 10.72
N VAL A 114 -16.02 -20.79 10.58
CA VAL A 114 -15.46 -20.02 9.45
C VAL A 114 -15.71 -20.73 8.12
N LEU A 115 -15.53 -22.06 8.05
CA LEU A 115 -15.81 -22.85 6.86
C LEU A 115 -17.30 -22.84 6.48
N ASN A 116 -18.19 -22.96 7.47
CA ASN A 116 -19.64 -22.89 7.25
C ASN A 116 -20.09 -21.50 6.80
N LEU A 117 -19.55 -20.43 7.40
CA LEU A 117 -19.82 -19.05 6.98
C LEU A 117 -19.23 -18.74 5.60
N ARG A 118 -18.07 -19.31 5.27
CA ARG A 118 -17.48 -19.23 3.93
C ARG A 118 -18.38 -19.91 2.90
N ARG A 119 -18.91 -21.10 3.20
CA ARG A 119 -19.89 -21.78 2.35
C ARG A 119 -21.19 -20.98 2.22
N GLU A 120 -21.68 -20.38 3.30
CA GLU A 120 -22.87 -19.50 3.29
C GLU A 120 -22.65 -18.26 2.41
N TYR A 121 -21.44 -17.69 2.44
CA TYR A 121 -21.03 -16.59 1.57
C TYR A 121 -20.90 -17.01 0.10
N GLU A 122 -20.28 -18.15 -0.19
CA GLU A 122 -20.11 -18.68 -1.55
C GLU A 122 -21.45 -18.96 -2.25
N LEU A 123 -22.46 -19.37 -1.46
CA LEU A 123 -23.81 -19.63 -1.94
C LEU A 123 -24.69 -18.37 -1.97
N LEU A 124 -24.18 -17.22 -1.48
CA LEU A 124 -24.95 -15.99 -1.44
C LEU A 124 -25.09 -15.40 -2.86
N LYS A 125 -26.33 -15.38 -3.36
CA LYS A 125 -26.71 -14.70 -4.59
C LYS A 125 -27.89 -13.77 -4.32
N MET A 126 -27.90 -12.63 -5.00
CA MET A 126 -29.05 -11.73 -4.99
C MET A 126 -30.21 -12.41 -5.72
N LYS A 127 -31.40 -12.41 -5.11
CA LYS A 127 -32.59 -12.97 -5.74
C LYS A 127 -33.16 -11.96 -6.75
N GLU A 128 -33.86 -12.43 -7.78
CA GLU A 128 -34.41 -11.57 -8.85
C GLU A 128 -35.36 -10.47 -8.33
N SER A 129 -36.04 -10.71 -7.22
CA SER A 129 -36.98 -9.77 -6.58
C SER A 129 -36.44 -9.08 -5.33
N GLU A 130 -35.15 -9.24 -5.02
CA GLU A 130 -34.55 -8.70 -3.79
C GLU A 130 -34.00 -7.27 -4.01
N PRO A 131 -34.40 -6.27 -3.20
CA PRO A 131 -33.78 -4.95 -3.22
C PRO A 131 -32.30 -5.01 -2.85
N VAL A 132 -31.47 -4.23 -3.55
CA VAL A 132 -30.01 -4.17 -3.33
C VAL A 132 -29.61 -3.92 -1.87
N LYS A 133 -30.39 -3.11 -1.14
CA LYS A 133 -30.16 -2.83 0.28
C LYS A 133 -30.29 -4.09 1.14
N GLU A 134 -31.29 -4.92 0.87
CA GLU A 134 -31.55 -6.15 1.63
C GLU A 134 -30.47 -7.21 1.36
N TYR A 135 -30.04 -7.31 0.09
CA TYR A 135 -28.88 -8.14 -0.29
C TYR A 135 -27.61 -7.67 0.42
N THR A 136 -27.38 -6.36 0.44
CA THR A 136 -26.23 -5.76 1.12
C THR A 136 -26.26 -6.02 2.63
N ASP A 137 -27.43 -5.94 3.26
CA ASP A 137 -27.57 -6.22 4.69
C ASP A 137 -27.31 -7.71 5.02
N ARG A 138 -27.74 -8.63 4.16
CA ARG A 138 -27.44 -10.07 4.29
C ARG A 138 -25.96 -10.38 4.10
N LEU A 139 -25.36 -9.80 3.05
CA LEU A 139 -23.92 -9.87 2.80
C LEU A 139 -23.14 -9.37 4.01
N MET A 140 -23.51 -8.21 4.54
CA MET A 140 -22.85 -7.60 5.68
C MET A 140 -23.03 -8.43 6.96
N LYS A 141 -24.16 -9.10 7.16
CA LYS A 141 -24.35 -10.03 8.28
C LYS A 141 -23.38 -11.22 8.21
N ILE A 142 -23.23 -11.86 7.05
CA ILE A 142 -22.31 -12.99 6.86
C ILE A 142 -20.86 -12.54 7.03
N VAL A 143 -20.48 -11.43 6.37
CA VAL A 143 -19.12 -10.86 6.45
C VAL A 143 -18.77 -10.43 7.88
N ASN A 144 -19.70 -9.82 8.62
CA ASN A 144 -19.47 -9.45 10.01
C ASN A 144 -19.30 -10.67 10.93
N ARG A 145 -19.95 -11.80 10.64
CA ARG A 145 -19.79 -13.05 11.43
C ARG A 145 -18.45 -13.72 11.17
N ILE A 146 -17.91 -13.62 9.96
CA ILE A 146 -16.54 -14.07 9.62
C ILE A 146 -15.47 -13.17 10.30
N ARG A 147 -15.82 -11.92 10.62
CA ARG A 147 -14.91 -10.84 11.06
C ARG A 147 -14.47 -10.88 12.53
N TYR A 148 -15.05 -11.68 13.43
CA TYR A 148 -14.76 -11.61 14.89
C TYR A 148 -13.49 -12.37 15.39
N GLY A 149 -12.53 -12.70 14.52
CA GLY A 149 -11.14 -13.03 14.92
C GLY A 149 -10.32 -11.76 15.29
N PRO A 150 -9.02 -11.85 15.65
CA PRO A 150 -8.23 -10.78 16.29
C PRO A 150 -7.91 -9.59 15.35
N MET A 151 -8.95 -8.89 14.92
CA MET A 151 -8.91 -7.78 13.96
C MET A 151 -9.63 -6.59 14.58
N PHE A 152 -9.01 -5.39 14.56
CA PHE A 152 -9.68 -4.18 15.01
C PHE A 152 -10.38 -3.48 13.84
N LYS A 153 -11.59 -2.98 14.11
CA LYS A 153 -12.25 -1.97 13.28
C LYS A 153 -11.53 -0.64 13.55
N THR A 154 -11.13 0.07 12.50
CA THR A 154 -10.92 1.52 12.58
C THR A 154 -11.68 2.22 11.44
N SER A 155 -12.00 3.49 11.65
CA SER A 155 -12.58 4.36 10.64
C SER A 155 -11.45 5.17 10.03
N LEU A 156 -11.02 4.83 8.81
CA LEU A 156 -10.12 5.69 8.04
C LEU A 156 -11.00 6.48 7.06
N ALA A 157 -11.04 7.80 7.24
CA ALA A 157 -11.90 8.69 6.44
C ALA A 157 -13.39 8.23 6.37
N GLY A 158 -13.93 7.72 7.48
CA GLY A 158 -15.34 7.31 7.55
C GLY A 158 -15.64 5.91 6.97
N ARG A 159 -14.64 5.14 6.54
CA ARG A 159 -14.82 3.82 5.94
C ARG A 159 -14.08 2.70 6.70
N PRO A 160 -14.66 1.50 6.80
CA PRO A 160 -13.98 0.34 7.38
C PRO A 160 -12.92 -0.21 6.40
N VAL A 161 -11.75 -0.58 6.91
CA VAL A 161 -10.61 -1.10 6.13
C VAL A 161 -10.15 -2.46 6.68
N SER A 162 -9.63 -3.35 5.83
CA SER A 162 -9.05 -4.67 6.18
C SER A 162 -7.58 -4.77 5.77
N SER A 163 -6.75 -5.44 6.57
CA SER A 163 -5.30 -5.62 6.32
C SER A 163 -4.89 -7.06 6.00
N ASP A 164 -5.84 -8.00 5.91
CA ASP A 164 -5.59 -9.44 5.77
C ASP A 164 -5.05 -9.83 4.37
N ALA A 165 -4.00 -10.66 4.33
CA ALA A 165 -3.30 -11.05 3.10
C ALA A 165 -4.14 -11.99 2.22
N ASP A 166 -4.83 -12.96 2.81
CA ASP A 166 -5.66 -13.92 2.10
C ASP A 166 -6.92 -13.25 1.53
N PHE A 167 -7.48 -12.29 2.28
CA PHE A 167 -8.61 -11.46 1.84
C PHE A 167 -8.21 -10.46 0.75
N LYS A 168 -7.01 -9.86 0.82
CA LYS A 168 -6.47 -9.02 -0.26
C LYS A 168 -6.31 -9.80 -1.56
N TYR A 169 -5.75 -11.02 -1.49
CA TYR A 169 -5.63 -11.90 -2.65
C TYR A 169 -7.01 -12.29 -3.19
N PHE A 170 -7.95 -12.63 -2.32
CA PHE A 170 -9.33 -12.95 -2.72
C PHE A 170 -10.03 -11.79 -3.44
N ILE A 171 -9.95 -10.54 -2.92
CA ILE A 171 -10.56 -9.36 -3.58
C ILE A 171 -10.02 -9.18 -5.00
N LEU A 172 -8.71 -9.31 -5.18
CA LEU A 172 -8.07 -9.18 -6.50
C LEU A 172 -8.56 -10.24 -7.51
N GLN A 173 -9.05 -11.40 -7.03
CA GLN A 173 -9.63 -12.48 -7.84
C GLN A 173 -11.14 -12.32 -8.11
N GLN A 174 -11.82 -11.31 -7.53
CA GLN A 174 -13.26 -11.06 -7.73
C GLN A 174 -13.57 -9.94 -8.76
N GLU A 175 -12.56 -9.52 -9.53
CA GLU A 175 -12.73 -8.54 -10.61
C GLU A 175 -13.64 -9.07 -11.73
N GLY A 176 -14.56 -8.23 -12.23
CA GLY A 176 -15.60 -8.63 -13.19
C GLY A 176 -16.81 -9.33 -12.55
N LYS A 177 -16.86 -9.42 -11.21
CA LYS A 177 -18.01 -9.93 -10.45
C LYS A 177 -18.49 -8.97 -9.38
N LEU A 178 -17.59 -8.45 -8.55
CA LEU A 178 -17.92 -7.58 -7.40
C LEU A 178 -17.25 -6.19 -7.45
N VAL A 179 -16.26 -6.01 -8.34
CA VAL A 179 -15.57 -4.74 -8.63
C VAL A 179 -15.20 -4.74 -10.11
N GLU A 180 -15.22 -3.59 -10.77
CA GLU A 180 -14.98 -3.45 -12.21
C GLU A 180 -14.13 -2.21 -12.53
N LEU A 181 -13.09 -2.37 -13.35
CA LEU A 181 -12.39 -1.31 -14.09
C LEU A 181 -11.70 -1.93 -15.31
N TRP A 182 -11.76 -1.19 -16.42
CA TRP A 182 -11.26 -1.57 -17.73
C TRP A 182 -9.97 -0.80 -18.06
N TYR A 183 -9.01 -1.47 -18.70
CA TYR A 183 -7.81 -0.86 -19.29
C TYR A 183 -7.94 -0.88 -20.81
N LEU A 184 -7.49 0.17 -21.49
CA LEU A 184 -7.53 0.30 -22.95
C LEU A 184 -6.47 -0.57 -23.64
N ASP A 185 -6.86 -1.33 -24.66
CA ASP A 185 -5.96 -2.15 -25.48
C ASP A 185 -4.86 -1.31 -26.18
N SER A 186 -5.14 -0.04 -26.51
CA SER A 186 -4.19 0.91 -27.10
C SER A 186 -2.95 1.15 -26.21
N PHE A 187 -3.06 0.96 -24.89
CA PHE A 187 -1.91 1.05 -23.97
C PHE A 187 -0.98 -0.18 -24.11
N ALA A 188 -1.52 -1.36 -24.41
CA ALA A 188 -0.72 -2.55 -24.66
C ALA A 188 0.02 -2.44 -26.01
N GLU A 189 -0.59 -1.83 -27.03
CA GLU A 189 0.05 -1.58 -28.33
C GLU A 189 1.22 -0.60 -28.25
N LEU A 190 1.14 0.45 -27.42
CA LEU A 190 2.25 1.37 -27.13
C LEU A 190 3.51 0.64 -26.63
N LEU A 191 3.31 -0.40 -25.80
CA LEU A 191 4.38 -1.25 -25.25
C LEU A 191 4.80 -2.38 -26.21
N GLY A 192 3.88 -2.86 -27.06
CA GLY A 192 4.09 -3.97 -27.99
C GLY A 192 4.71 -3.59 -29.34
N GLN A 193 4.51 -2.36 -29.83
CA GLN A 193 4.91 -1.98 -31.19
C GLN A 193 6.26 -1.24 -31.31
N ASN A 194 6.91 -0.87 -30.21
CA ASN A 194 8.13 -0.05 -30.31
C ASN A 194 9.40 -0.88 -30.08
N GLY A 195 9.95 -1.44 -31.17
CA GLY A 195 11.37 -1.81 -31.25
C GLY A 195 12.34 -0.65 -30.92
N LYS A 196 11.81 0.58 -30.78
CA LYS A 196 12.52 1.82 -30.41
C LYS A 196 12.38 2.22 -28.93
N LEU A 197 11.62 1.51 -28.09
CA LEU A 197 11.40 1.90 -26.69
C LEU A 197 12.68 1.83 -25.86
N LEU A 198 13.42 0.72 -25.97
CA LEU A 198 14.69 0.52 -25.25
C LEU A 198 15.71 1.63 -25.60
N PRO A 199 15.99 1.94 -26.87
CA PRO A 199 16.84 3.08 -27.22
C PRO A 199 16.38 4.41 -26.68
N LYS A 200 15.08 4.72 -26.73
CA LYS A 200 14.53 5.98 -26.17
C LYS A 200 14.73 6.06 -24.66
N LEU A 201 14.53 4.96 -23.93
CA LEU A 201 14.76 4.88 -22.48
C LEU A 201 16.25 5.03 -22.16
N GLU A 202 17.12 4.33 -22.88
CA GLU A 202 18.54 4.39 -22.64
C GLU A 202 19.11 5.79 -22.93
N ASP A 203 18.66 6.46 -24.01
CA ASP A 203 19.02 7.85 -24.32
C ASP A 203 18.56 8.82 -23.23
N MET A 204 17.31 8.69 -22.75
CA MET A 204 16.82 9.46 -21.60
C MET A 204 17.71 9.26 -20.37
N VAL A 205 18.04 8.01 -20.01
CA VAL A 205 18.87 7.71 -18.84
C VAL A 205 20.30 8.23 -19.01
N ASN A 206 20.91 8.06 -20.19
CA ASN A 206 22.27 8.52 -20.45
C ASN A 206 22.38 10.04 -20.32
N ARG A 207 21.44 10.80 -20.91
CA ARG A 207 21.40 12.27 -20.77
C ARG A 207 21.21 12.68 -19.31
N ALA A 208 20.21 12.12 -18.65
CA ALA A 208 19.91 12.43 -17.26
C ALA A 208 21.13 12.19 -16.34
N LEU A 209 21.74 11.00 -16.42
CA LEU A 209 22.90 10.67 -15.58
C LEU A 209 24.14 11.50 -15.95
N HIS A 210 24.30 11.89 -17.21
CA HIS A 210 25.36 12.81 -17.61
C HIS A 210 25.17 14.17 -16.94
N ASP A 211 23.95 14.72 -16.98
CA ASP A 211 23.63 15.99 -16.33
C ASP A 211 23.85 15.90 -14.82
N TRP A 212 23.52 14.76 -14.19
CA TRP A 212 23.74 14.53 -12.75
C TRP A 212 25.21 14.65 -12.35
N THR A 213 26.17 14.41 -13.27
CA THR A 213 27.60 14.60 -12.98
C THR A 213 28.04 16.06 -12.88
N MET A 214 27.21 16.99 -13.37
CA MET A 214 27.49 18.43 -13.32
C MET A 214 27.07 19.07 -11.98
N TYR A 215 26.29 18.35 -11.17
CA TYR A 215 25.82 18.83 -9.88
C TYR A 215 26.69 18.31 -8.74
N GLU A 216 26.85 19.12 -7.68
CA GLU A 216 27.54 18.68 -6.46
C GLU A 216 26.82 17.54 -5.75
N SER A 217 25.48 17.57 -5.76
CA SER A 217 24.61 16.49 -5.30
C SER A 217 23.23 16.58 -5.95
N VAL A 218 22.54 15.45 -6.04
CA VAL A 218 21.21 15.32 -6.66
C VAL A 218 20.27 14.58 -5.70
N ASP A 219 19.08 15.14 -5.44
CA ASP A 219 17.99 14.39 -4.80
C ASP A 219 17.43 13.37 -5.79
N VAL A 220 17.75 12.10 -5.56
CA VAL A 220 17.45 11.00 -6.49
C VAL A 220 15.96 10.92 -6.79
N LYS A 221 15.09 11.07 -5.78
CA LYS A 221 13.64 10.94 -6.00
C LYS A 221 13.15 12.06 -6.90
N HIS A 222 13.51 13.31 -6.57
CA HIS A 222 13.08 14.46 -7.33
C HIS A 222 13.60 14.43 -8.78
N ALA A 223 14.89 14.13 -8.96
CA ALA A 223 15.49 14.09 -10.28
C ALA A 223 14.90 12.96 -11.15
N CYS A 224 14.69 11.76 -10.59
CA CYS A 224 13.98 10.67 -11.27
C CYS A 224 12.55 11.06 -11.64
N SER A 225 11.80 11.71 -10.74
CA SER A 225 10.43 12.16 -11.03
C SER A 225 10.38 13.12 -12.20
N THR A 226 11.33 14.07 -12.29
CA THR A 226 11.39 15.03 -13.40
C THR A 226 11.67 14.33 -14.73
N ILE A 227 12.68 13.49 -14.83
CA ILE A 227 13.06 12.85 -16.11
C ILE A 227 12.00 11.84 -16.58
N ILE A 228 11.40 11.08 -15.65
CA ILE A 228 10.36 10.09 -15.98
C ILE A 228 9.09 10.80 -16.44
N LEU A 229 8.74 11.91 -15.80
CA LEU A 229 7.55 12.66 -16.18
C LEU A 229 7.71 13.34 -17.55
N ASP A 230 8.87 13.93 -17.82
CA ASP A 230 9.18 14.49 -19.14
C ASP A 230 9.10 13.41 -20.22
N PHE A 231 9.79 12.28 -20.02
CA PHE A 231 9.76 11.14 -20.94
C PHE A 231 8.35 10.59 -21.17
N THR A 232 7.57 10.40 -20.10
CA THR A 232 6.21 9.87 -20.23
C THR A 232 5.27 10.89 -20.86
N SER A 233 5.44 12.19 -20.63
CA SER A 233 4.66 13.22 -21.32
C SER A 233 4.93 13.26 -22.82
N LYS A 234 6.20 13.09 -23.23
CA LYS A 234 6.59 12.96 -24.63
C LYS A 234 6.07 11.66 -25.25
N LEU A 235 6.14 10.55 -24.52
CA LEU A 235 5.64 9.24 -24.98
C LEU A 235 4.11 9.21 -25.12
N LEU A 236 3.39 9.91 -24.23
CA LEU A 236 1.93 9.84 -24.18
C LEU A 236 1.24 10.83 -25.12
N PHE A 237 1.77 12.04 -25.26
CA PHE A 237 1.11 13.10 -26.05
C PHE A 237 2.10 14.10 -26.66
N GLY A 238 3.36 13.69 -26.87
CA GLY A 238 4.33 14.48 -27.62
C GLY A 238 4.70 15.80 -26.95
N TYR A 239 4.52 15.90 -25.63
CA TYR A 239 4.84 17.12 -24.89
C TYR A 239 6.34 17.34 -24.83
N GLU A 240 6.77 18.57 -25.15
CA GLU A 240 8.16 19.00 -25.04
C GLU A 240 8.20 20.34 -24.31
N ALA A 241 8.73 20.34 -23.09
CA ALA A 241 8.76 21.52 -22.21
C ALA A 241 9.48 22.71 -22.88
N GLU A 242 10.58 22.45 -23.59
CA GLU A 242 11.38 23.47 -24.30
C GLU A 242 10.57 24.25 -25.34
N LYS A 243 9.63 23.58 -26.04
CA LYS A 243 8.79 24.21 -27.06
C LYS A 243 7.61 24.98 -26.47
N ARG A 244 7.11 24.55 -25.31
CA ARG A 244 5.92 25.09 -24.65
C ARG A 244 6.25 26.22 -23.67
N GLY A 245 7.52 26.38 -23.27
CA GLY A 245 7.98 27.42 -22.33
C GLY A 245 7.50 27.22 -20.89
N GLU A 246 6.93 26.06 -20.57
CA GLU A 246 6.42 25.73 -19.23
C GLU A 246 6.88 24.33 -18.82
N SER A 247 7.25 24.16 -17.55
CA SER A 247 7.59 22.85 -17.01
C SER A 247 6.34 22.14 -16.48
N LEU A 248 5.96 21.05 -17.15
CA LEU A 248 4.92 20.14 -16.66
C LEU A 248 5.36 19.46 -15.35
N SER A 249 6.67 19.22 -15.17
CA SER A 249 7.18 18.50 -14.00
C SER A 249 6.95 19.25 -12.69
N GLU A 250 7.16 20.57 -12.69
CA GLU A 250 6.91 21.42 -11.51
C GLU A 250 5.42 21.48 -11.17
N THR A 251 4.57 21.64 -12.21
CA THR A 251 3.12 21.65 -12.06
C THR A 251 2.64 20.33 -11.45
N PHE A 252 3.20 19.20 -11.91
CA PHE A 252 2.85 17.87 -11.43
C PHE A 252 3.38 17.59 -10.02
N ALA A 253 4.61 17.98 -9.70
CA ALA A 253 5.17 17.86 -8.35
C ALA A 253 4.29 18.59 -7.32
N SER A 254 3.86 19.81 -7.65
CA SER A 254 2.93 20.59 -6.82
C SER A 254 1.54 19.94 -6.72
N PHE A 255 1.06 19.30 -7.80
CA PHE A 255 -0.16 18.49 -7.76
C PHE A 255 -0.05 17.30 -6.79
N ILE A 256 1.04 16.53 -6.85
CA ILE A 256 1.25 15.35 -5.99
C ILE A 256 1.27 15.75 -4.52
N GLN A 257 1.99 16.82 -4.17
CA GLN A 257 2.04 17.32 -2.80
C GLN A 257 0.63 17.63 -2.25
N GLY A 258 -0.24 18.19 -3.09
CA GLY A 258 -1.62 18.47 -2.70
C GLY A 258 -2.57 17.27 -2.78
N LEU A 259 -2.25 16.22 -3.54
CA LEU A 259 -3.06 14.99 -3.63
C LEU A 259 -3.18 14.28 -2.27
N PHE A 260 -2.11 14.28 -1.49
CA PHE A 260 -2.06 13.65 -0.15
C PHE A 260 -2.33 14.64 0.99
N SER A 261 -2.74 15.86 0.67
CA SER A 261 -3.11 16.86 1.68
C SER A 261 -4.53 16.65 2.20
N PHE A 262 -4.83 17.24 3.36
CA PHE A 262 -6.19 17.22 3.90
C PHE A 262 -7.18 17.82 2.87
N PRO A 263 -8.33 17.17 2.60
CA PRO A 263 -9.19 17.49 1.46
C PRO A 263 -10.08 18.72 1.70
N LEU A 264 -9.44 19.87 1.97
CA LEU A 264 -10.11 21.15 2.22
C LEU A 264 -9.79 22.14 1.09
N ASN A 265 -10.71 22.32 0.15
CA ASN A 265 -10.53 23.16 -1.03
C ASN A 265 -10.81 24.65 -0.72
N ILE A 266 -9.90 25.30 0.01
CA ILE A 266 -9.94 26.74 0.31
C ILE A 266 -8.68 27.42 -0.28
N PRO A 267 -8.79 28.63 -0.87
CA PRO A 267 -7.61 29.37 -1.36
C PRO A 267 -6.47 29.42 -0.33
N GLY A 268 -5.24 29.14 -0.78
CA GLY A 268 -4.04 29.03 0.07
C GLY A 268 -3.72 27.62 0.55
N THR A 269 -4.67 26.68 0.53
CA THR A 269 -4.44 25.28 0.90
C THR A 269 -3.74 24.48 -0.20
N ALA A 270 -3.08 23.38 0.18
CA ALA A 270 -2.48 22.43 -0.76
C ALA A 270 -3.54 21.73 -1.62
N CYS A 271 -4.72 21.43 -1.07
CA CYS A 271 -5.86 20.86 -1.81
C CYS A 271 -6.36 21.83 -2.89
N HIS A 272 -6.43 23.14 -2.60
CA HIS A 272 -6.79 24.13 -3.61
C HIS A 272 -5.77 24.23 -4.74
N ARG A 273 -4.47 24.29 -4.40
CA ARG A 273 -3.39 24.28 -5.41
C ARG A 273 -3.44 23.03 -6.29
N ARG A 274 -3.69 21.85 -5.70
CA ARG A 274 -3.89 20.60 -6.44
C ARG A 274 -5.01 20.72 -7.47
N VAL A 275 -6.17 21.25 -7.09
CA VAL A 275 -7.30 21.41 -8.02
C VAL A 275 -6.93 22.34 -9.18
N GLN A 276 -6.19 23.42 -8.94
CA GLN A 276 -5.73 24.32 -10.00
C GLN A 276 -4.72 23.65 -10.93
N ASN A 277 -3.73 22.95 -10.38
CA ASN A 277 -2.73 22.22 -11.18
C ASN A 277 -3.38 21.12 -12.01
N GLN A 278 -4.35 20.40 -11.44
CA GLN A 278 -5.12 19.40 -12.18
C GLN A 278 -5.85 20.03 -13.38
N LYS A 279 -6.52 21.17 -13.18
CA LYS A 279 -7.16 21.91 -14.28
C LYS A 279 -6.16 22.33 -15.35
N LYS A 280 -4.98 22.82 -14.95
CA LYS A 280 -3.91 23.21 -15.87
C LYS A 280 -3.45 22.03 -16.73
N ILE A 281 -3.14 20.89 -16.11
CA ILE A 281 -2.67 19.69 -16.83
C ILE A 281 -3.74 19.16 -17.80
N LEU A 282 -5.00 19.05 -17.35
CA LEU A 282 -6.10 18.60 -18.20
C LEU A 282 -6.34 19.56 -19.38
N LYS A 283 -6.15 20.87 -19.17
CA LYS A 283 -6.25 21.88 -20.23
C LYS A 283 -5.15 21.69 -21.27
N THR A 284 -3.90 21.51 -20.85
CA THR A 284 -2.76 21.29 -21.77
C THR A 284 -2.96 20.05 -22.65
N ILE A 285 -3.47 18.95 -22.08
CA ILE A 285 -3.77 17.73 -22.84
C ILE A 285 -4.86 18.01 -23.89
N ARG A 286 -5.95 18.69 -23.49
CA ARG A 286 -7.02 19.08 -24.42
C ARG A 286 -6.55 19.99 -25.56
N GLU A 287 -5.78 21.03 -25.24
CA GLU A 287 -5.21 21.94 -26.24
C GLU A 287 -4.35 21.16 -27.25
N THR A 288 -3.58 20.18 -26.78
CA THR A 288 -2.78 19.31 -27.65
C THR A 288 -3.68 18.48 -28.60
N MET A 289 -4.80 17.96 -28.11
CA MET A 289 -5.77 17.23 -28.95
C MET A 289 -6.40 18.14 -30.01
N GLU A 290 -6.79 19.37 -29.62
CA GLU A 290 -7.38 20.36 -30.52
C GLU A 290 -6.40 20.77 -31.62
N GLU A 291 -5.14 21.02 -31.26
CA GLU A 291 -4.06 21.33 -32.21
C GLU A 291 -3.85 20.22 -33.26
N ARG A 292 -3.89 18.96 -32.83
CA ARG A 292 -3.75 17.80 -33.73
C ARG A 292 -4.91 17.65 -34.70
N ARG A 293 -6.14 17.90 -34.23
CA ARG A 293 -7.32 17.92 -35.11
C ARG A 293 -7.24 19.04 -36.15
N ALA A 294 -6.72 20.20 -35.75
CA ALA A 294 -6.53 21.34 -36.65
C ALA A 294 -5.37 21.13 -37.64
N SER A 295 -4.36 20.31 -37.30
CA SER A 295 -3.18 20.06 -38.15
C SER A 295 -2.83 18.55 -38.25
N PRO A 296 -3.58 17.76 -39.03
CA PRO A 296 -3.41 16.30 -39.12
C PRO A 296 -2.05 15.86 -39.69
N ALA A 297 -1.31 16.75 -40.37
CA ALA A 297 -0.02 16.47 -40.97
C ALA A 297 1.16 16.42 -39.96
N LYS A 298 0.92 16.75 -38.69
CA LYS A 298 1.92 16.71 -37.59
C LYS A 298 1.74 15.49 -36.68
N SER A 299 1.56 14.31 -37.24
CA SER A 299 1.54 13.06 -36.45
C SER A 299 2.88 12.88 -35.74
N SER A 300 2.83 12.63 -34.43
CA SER A 300 4.00 12.41 -33.58
C SER A 300 4.26 10.92 -33.31
N GLU A 301 3.41 10.04 -33.87
CA GLU A 301 3.42 8.58 -33.66
C GLU A 301 3.46 8.22 -32.16
N ASP A 302 2.75 8.98 -31.34
CA ASP A 302 2.67 8.75 -29.88
C ASP A 302 1.33 8.15 -29.46
N PHE A 303 1.17 7.84 -28.17
CA PHE A 303 -0.05 7.21 -27.66
C PHE A 303 -1.32 8.00 -27.99
N LEU A 304 -1.27 9.33 -27.91
CA LEU A 304 -2.43 10.15 -28.19
C LEU A 304 -2.86 10.06 -29.66
N ASP A 305 -1.92 9.90 -30.60
CA ASP A 305 -2.28 9.68 -32.02
C ASP A 305 -3.05 8.37 -32.20
N HIS A 306 -2.57 7.27 -31.59
CA HIS A 306 -3.22 5.96 -31.67
C HIS A 306 -4.63 5.98 -31.04
N VAL A 307 -4.77 6.60 -29.87
CA VAL A 307 -6.08 6.74 -29.22
C VAL A 307 -7.01 7.64 -30.03
N MET A 308 -6.51 8.71 -30.63
CA MET A 308 -7.33 9.57 -31.50
C MET A 308 -7.76 8.87 -32.79
N GLU A 309 -7.01 7.88 -33.27
CA GLU A 309 -7.44 6.99 -34.36
C GLU A 309 -8.53 6.01 -33.89
N ASP A 310 -8.36 5.39 -32.73
CA ASP A 310 -9.37 4.51 -32.13
C ASP A 310 -10.69 5.25 -31.86
N MET A 311 -10.63 6.52 -31.46
CA MET A 311 -11.81 7.38 -31.30
C MET A 311 -12.61 7.56 -32.60
N LYS A 312 -11.98 7.45 -33.78
CA LYS A 312 -12.71 7.50 -35.06
C LYS A 312 -13.46 6.19 -35.32
N ALA A 313 -12.94 5.07 -34.82
CA ALA A 313 -13.53 3.74 -34.99
C ALA A 313 -14.56 3.39 -33.88
N GLN A 314 -14.41 3.95 -32.69
CA GLN A 314 -15.21 3.62 -31.50
C GLN A 314 -15.91 4.86 -30.92
N ASN A 315 -17.24 4.88 -30.97
CA ASN A 315 -18.05 5.99 -30.45
C ASN A 315 -18.02 6.15 -28.91
N SER A 316 -17.42 5.23 -28.16
CA SER A 316 -17.35 5.25 -26.69
C SER A 316 -16.20 6.07 -26.12
N LEU A 317 -15.18 6.40 -26.92
CA LEU A 317 -14.00 7.14 -26.47
C LEU A 317 -14.23 8.65 -26.59
N THR A 318 -14.46 9.33 -25.47
CA THR A 318 -14.68 10.78 -25.42
C THR A 318 -13.40 11.54 -25.11
N ASP A 319 -13.33 12.82 -25.52
CA ASP A 319 -12.20 13.70 -25.20
C ASP A 319 -11.89 13.75 -23.71
N ASP A 320 -12.93 13.83 -22.88
CA ASP A 320 -12.78 13.82 -21.43
C ASP A 320 -12.15 12.52 -20.95
N LEU A 321 -12.63 11.37 -21.44
CA LEU A 321 -12.08 10.06 -21.05
C LEU A 321 -10.61 9.95 -21.43
N VAL A 322 -10.24 10.32 -22.66
CA VAL A 322 -8.85 10.27 -23.14
C VAL A 322 -7.96 11.21 -22.34
N THR A 323 -8.42 12.43 -22.07
CA THR A 323 -7.71 13.40 -21.23
C THR A 323 -7.47 12.81 -19.83
N PHE A 324 -8.48 12.19 -19.23
CA PHE A 324 -8.35 11.54 -17.91
C PHE A 324 -7.43 10.33 -17.93
N VAL A 325 -7.43 9.52 -19.00
CA VAL A 325 -6.53 8.37 -19.15
C VAL A 325 -5.07 8.84 -19.22
N ILE A 326 -4.75 9.83 -20.06
CA ILE A 326 -3.40 10.38 -20.16
C ILE A 326 -2.96 10.95 -18.81
N PHE A 327 -3.83 11.72 -18.14
CA PHE A 327 -3.55 12.24 -16.81
C PHE A 327 -3.28 11.13 -15.77
N ALA A 328 -4.06 10.05 -15.79
CA ALA A 328 -3.90 8.92 -14.90
C ALA A 328 -2.59 8.15 -15.17
N LEU A 329 -2.19 8.01 -16.43
CA LEU A 329 -0.92 7.38 -16.81
C LEU A 329 0.30 8.21 -16.35
N LEU A 330 0.26 9.54 -16.51
CA LEU A 330 1.29 10.44 -15.95
C LEU A 330 1.38 10.32 -14.43
N LEU A 331 0.22 10.23 -13.75
CA LEU A 331 0.17 10.05 -12.31
C LEU A 331 0.79 8.72 -11.88
N ALA A 332 0.48 7.63 -12.59
CA ALA A 332 0.98 6.30 -12.28
C ALA A 332 2.51 6.22 -12.34
N THR A 333 3.16 6.90 -13.30
CA THR A 333 4.62 6.84 -13.49
C THR A 333 5.41 7.81 -12.61
N SER A 334 4.86 8.99 -12.32
CA SER A 334 5.56 10.09 -11.63
C SER A 334 6.00 9.83 -10.19
N GLU A 335 5.38 8.86 -9.50
CA GLU A 335 5.67 8.57 -8.08
C GLU A 335 6.22 7.15 -7.86
N THR A 336 5.74 6.17 -8.61
CA THR A 336 6.04 4.75 -8.38
C THR A 336 7.48 4.39 -8.74
N ILE A 337 7.90 4.73 -9.96
CA ILE A 337 9.23 4.42 -10.48
C ILE A 337 10.32 5.23 -9.77
N PRO A 338 10.20 6.56 -9.58
CA PRO A 338 11.20 7.35 -8.86
C PRO A 338 11.45 6.85 -7.43
N SER A 339 10.39 6.49 -6.71
CA SER A 339 10.49 5.94 -5.36
C SER A 339 11.19 4.57 -5.36
N THR A 340 10.93 3.75 -6.38
CA THR A 340 11.58 2.44 -6.56
C THR A 340 13.07 2.59 -6.85
N LEU A 341 13.45 3.49 -7.77
CA LEU A 341 14.86 3.77 -8.09
C LEU A 341 15.62 4.33 -6.89
N THR A 342 15.00 5.26 -6.15
CA THR A 342 15.61 5.84 -4.94
C THR A 342 15.83 4.77 -3.88
N LEU A 343 14.85 3.88 -3.68
CA LEU A 343 14.99 2.76 -2.75
C LEU A 343 16.08 1.78 -3.22
N ALA A 344 16.14 1.48 -4.52
CA ALA A 344 17.15 0.60 -5.09
C ALA A 344 18.57 1.15 -4.86
N ILE A 345 18.83 2.43 -5.18
CA ILE A 345 20.13 3.08 -4.97
C ILE A 345 20.51 3.07 -3.48
N LYS A 346 19.56 3.41 -2.61
CA LYS A 346 19.76 3.37 -1.15
C LYS A 346 20.14 1.97 -0.67
N LEU A 347 19.47 0.93 -1.14
CA LEU A 347 19.74 -0.46 -0.75
C LEU A 347 21.06 -0.98 -1.35
N LEU A 348 21.35 -0.70 -2.61
CA LEU A 348 22.61 -1.10 -3.26
C LEU A 348 23.81 -0.54 -2.50
N THR A 349 23.72 0.70 -2.01
CA THR A 349 24.80 1.30 -1.22
C THR A 349 25.03 0.60 0.12
N LYS A 350 24.01 -0.08 0.67
CA LYS A 350 24.10 -0.84 1.94
C LYS A 350 24.46 -2.32 1.74
N HIS A 351 24.40 -2.82 0.51
CA HIS A 351 24.58 -4.23 0.20
C HIS A 351 25.64 -4.40 -0.91
N PRO A 352 26.94 -4.24 -0.59
CA PRO A 352 28.01 -4.23 -1.60
C PRO A 352 28.10 -5.52 -2.41
N LEU A 353 27.79 -6.68 -1.82
CA LEU A 353 27.75 -7.95 -2.56
C LEU A 353 26.65 -7.97 -3.62
N VAL A 354 25.50 -7.39 -3.34
CA VAL A 354 24.40 -7.27 -4.31
C VAL A 354 24.78 -6.30 -5.43
N MET A 355 25.46 -5.20 -5.09
CA MET A 355 25.99 -4.26 -6.06
C MET A 355 27.04 -4.91 -6.97
N GLN A 356 27.95 -5.71 -6.41
CA GLN A 356 28.98 -6.42 -7.18
C GLN A 356 28.38 -7.42 -8.17
N GLU A 357 27.40 -8.23 -7.75
CA GLU A 357 26.72 -9.16 -8.67
C GLU A 357 25.91 -8.41 -9.74
N LEU A 358 25.24 -7.30 -9.38
CA LEU A 358 24.53 -6.44 -10.33
C LEU A 358 25.49 -5.85 -11.37
N ALA A 359 26.63 -5.31 -10.92
CA ALA A 359 27.65 -4.75 -11.79
C ALA A 359 28.21 -5.84 -12.71
N LYS A 360 28.58 -7.01 -12.16
CA LYS A 360 29.13 -8.13 -12.92
C LYS A 360 28.19 -8.56 -14.06
N GLU A 361 26.91 -8.81 -13.77
CA GLU A 361 25.92 -9.17 -14.80
C GLU A 361 25.86 -8.13 -15.92
N ASN A 362 25.76 -6.85 -15.56
CA ASN A 362 25.59 -5.78 -16.53
C ASN A 362 26.86 -5.47 -17.33
N GLU A 363 28.04 -5.63 -16.72
CA GLU A 363 29.33 -5.50 -17.39
C GLU A 363 29.60 -6.66 -18.36
N GLU A 364 29.21 -7.89 -18.02
CA GLU A 364 29.30 -9.04 -18.93
C GLU A 364 28.46 -8.81 -20.20
N ILE A 365 27.26 -8.23 -20.06
CA ILE A 365 26.43 -7.81 -21.21
C ILE A 365 27.20 -6.83 -22.10
N ILE A 366 27.78 -5.76 -21.53
CA ILE A 366 28.57 -4.78 -22.29
C ILE A 366 29.80 -5.42 -22.96
N ARG A 367 30.52 -6.31 -22.26
CA ARG A 367 31.70 -7.02 -22.79
C ARG A 367 31.34 -7.93 -23.97
N SER A 368 30.12 -8.47 -23.99
CA SER A 368 29.66 -9.35 -25.06
C SER A 368 29.25 -8.62 -26.35
N ARG A 369 29.14 -7.28 -26.33
CA ARG A 369 28.77 -6.47 -27.50
C ARG A 369 29.90 -6.40 -28.51
N GLU A 370 29.56 -6.60 -29.80
CA GLU A 370 30.48 -6.32 -30.91
C GLU A 370 30.83 -4.82 -31.00
N ASN A 371 29.84 -3.95 -30.74
CA ASN A 371 30.03 -2.51 -30.68
C ASN A 371 29.48 -1.98 -29.35
N LYS A 372 30.35 -1.41 -28.52
CA LYS A 372 29.98 -0.90 -27.19
C LYS A 372 29.07 0.33 -27.24
N GLU A 373 29.04 1.03 -28.37
CA GLU A 373 28.19 2.22 -28.59
C GLU A 373 26.77 1.87 -29.03
N THR A 374 26.46 0.59 -29.29
CA THR A 374 25.08 0.20 -29.63
C THR A 374 24.19 0.23 -28.40
N SER A 375 22.94 0.65 -28.62
CA SER A 375 21.92 0.65 -27.58
C SER A 375 21.55 -0.77 -27.14
N ILE A 376 21.06 -0.87 -25.90
CA ILE A 376 20.56 -2.11 -25.30
C ILE A 376 19.47 -2.76 -26.15
N THR A 377 19.60 -4.06 -26.34
CA THR A 377 18.65 -4.87 -27.10
C THR A 377 17.67 -5.61 -26.18
N TRP A 378 16.52 -6.02 -26.74
CA TRP A 378 15.57 -6.87 -26.02
C TRP A 378 16.16 -8.22 -25.62
N LYS A 379 17.15 -8.73 -26.37
CA LYS A 379 17.86 -9.97 -26.03
C LYS A 379 18.69 -9.78 -24.75
N GLU A 380 19.40 -8.65 -24.65
CA GLU A 380 20.21 -8.31 -23.48
C GLU A 380 19.34 -8.00 -22.26
N TYR A 381 18.25 -7.26 -22.42
CA TYR A 381 17.29 -7.04 -21.32
C TYR A 381 16.78 -8.36 -20.74
N LYS A 382 16.43 -9.32 -21.62
CA LYS A 382 15.95 -10.64 -21.20
C LYS A 382 17.03 -11.51 -20.53
N SER A 383 18.32 -11.20 -20.72
CA SER A 383 19.41 -11.93 -20.04
C SER A 383 19.76 -11.37 -18.65
N MET A 384 19.14 -10.26 -18.21
CA MET A 384 19.38 -9.65 -16.91
C MET A 384 18.71 -10.40 -15.75
N THR A 385 19.09 -11.67 -15.56
CA THR A 385 18.46 -12.60 -14.60
C THR A 385 18.60 -12.19 -13.13
N PHE A 386 19.70 -11.55 -12.74
CA PHE A 386 19.95 -11.03 -11.40
C PHE A 386 19.24 -9.70 -11.19
N THR A 387 19.37 -8.76 -12.14
CA THR A 387 18.66 -7.46 -12.10
C THR A 387 17.15 -7.66 -12.02
N MET A 388 16.63 -8.65 -12.75
CA MET A 388 15.20 -8.99 -12.81
C MET A 388 14.80 -10.16 -11.91
N HIS A 389 15.67 -10.57 -10.97
CA HIS A 389 15.50 -11.81 -10.20
C HIS A 389 14.09 -11.89 -9.60
N ASP A 390 13.30 -12.77 -10.19
CA ASP A 390 11.89 -12.87 -9.90
C ASP A 390 11.70 -13.90 -8.78
N LEU A 391 11.14 -13.46 -7.65
CA LEU A 391 10.72 -14.37 -6.60
C LEU A 391 9.63 -15.26 -7.22
N GLY A 392 9.94 -16.54 -7.44
CA GLY A 392 9.08 -17.47 -8.17
C GLY A 392 7.60 -17.43 -7.76
N PRO A 393 6.69 -17.94 -8.59
CA PRO A 393 5.23 -17.71 -8.47
C PRO A 393 4.66 -18.02 -7.07
N ASN A 394 5.23 -19.00 -6.36
CA ASN A 394 4.82 -19.38 -5.00
C ASN A 394 5.13 -18.32 -3.92
N VAL A 395 6.17 -17.49 -4.09
CA VAL A 395 6.55 -16.42 -3.15
C VAL A 395 5.73 -15.15 -3.42
N ARG A 396 5.49 -14.83 -4.70
CA ARG A 396 4.65 -13.70 -5.13
C ARG A 396 3.19 -13.82 -4.68
N ALA A 397 2.60 -15.01 -4.79
CA ALA A 397 1.16 -15.17 -4.60
C ALA A 397 0.66 -14.97 -3.15
N LYS A 398 1.52 -15.09 -2.14
CA LYS A 398 1.11 -15.01 -0.72
C LYS A 398 1.69 -13.83 0.05
N ASN A 399 2.94 -13.44 -0.23
CA ASN A 399 3.67 -12.51 0.62
C ASN A 399 4.21 -11.27 -0.10
N PHE A 400 4.22 -11.23 -1.44
CA PHE A 400 4.82 -10.13 -2.20
C PHE A 400 4.04 -9.80 -3.49
N ILE A 401 3.10 -8.87 -3.39
CA ILE A 401 2.16 -8.46 -4.46
C ILE A 401 2.45 -7.00 -4.86
N SER A 402 3.67 -6.72 -5.33
CA SER A 402 4.14 -5.34 -5.60
C SER A 402 3.40 -4.64 -6.75
N PHE A 403 2.88 -5.40 -7.71
CA PHE A 403 2.14 -4.90 -8.87
C PHE A 403 0.63 -5.20 -8.80
N GLY A 404 0.10 -5.58 -7.64
CA GLY A 404 -1.27 -6.09 -7.55
C GLY A 404 -1.41 -7.51 -8.11
N GLY A 405 -2.63 -7.92 -8.43
CA GLY A 405 -2.93 -9.26 -8.93
C GLY A 405 -4.30 -9.35 -9.58
N GLY A 406 -4.57 -10.46 -10.28
CA GLY A 406 -5.80 -10.63 -11.06
C GLY A 406 -5.90 -9.66 -12.23
N MET A 407 -7.13 -9.33 -12.66
CA MET A 407 -7.39 -8.34 -13.71
C MET A 407 -6.99 -6.89 -13.32
N ARG A 408 -6.68 -6.65 -12.03
CA ARG A 408 -6.14 -5.38 -11.53
C ARG A 408 -4.63 -5.37 -11.35
N SER A 409 -3.93 -6.34 -11.93
CA SER A 409 -2.48 -6.25 -12.06
C SER A 409 -2.11 -4.94 -12.75
N CYS A 410 -1.01 -4.32 -12.32
CA CYS A 410 -0.54 -3.07 -12.88
C CYS A 410 -0.30 -3.20 -14.39
N GLY A 411 -1.08 -2.46 -15.19
CA GLY A 411 -0.88 -2.44 -16.64
C GLY A 411 0.51 -1.97 -17.05
N GLY A 412 1.14 -1.12 -16.24
CA GLY A 412 2.50 -0.63 -16.44
C GLY A 412 3.61 -1.48 -15.82
N ALA A 413 3.34 -2.73 -15.39
CA ALA A 413 4.33 -3.56 -14.72
C ALA A 413 5.58 -3.81 -15.58
N GLU A 414 5.39 -4.21 -16.84
CA GLU A 414 6.50 -4.48 -17.76
C GLU A 414 7.25 -3.19 -18.13
N PHE A 415 6.53 -2.09 -18.36
CA PHE A 415 7.15 -0.78 -18.58
C PHE A 415 8.05 -0.37 -17.40
N SER A 416 7.54 -0.52 -16.17
CA SER A 416 8.27 -0.16 -14.95
C SER A 416 9.52 -1.00 -14.78
N LYS A 417 9.41 -2.31 -15.02
CA LYS A 417 10.54 -3.25 -14.98
C LYS A 417 11.62 -2.90 -16.00
N VAL A 418 11.23 -2.67 -17.25
CA VAL A 418 12.16 -2.29 -18.33
C VAL A 418 12.86 -0.97 -17.98
N LEU A 419 12.13 0.05 -17.55
CA LEU A 419 12.71 1.35 -17.20
C LEU A 419 13.70 1.22 -16.03
N VAL A 420 13.32 0.50 -14.97
CA VAL A 420 14.22 0.28 -13.81
C VAL A 420 15.46 -0.50 -14.22
N ALA A 421 15.32 -1.55 -15.04
CA ALA A 421 16.45 -2.35 -15.51
C ALA A 421 17.41 -1.53 -16.39
N VAL A 422 16.89 -0.76 -17.35
CA VAL A 422 17.70 0.12 -18.21
C VAL A 422 18.40 1.20 -17.38
N PHE A 423 17.69 1.79 -16.40
CA PHE A 423 18.28 2.76 -15.49
C PHE A 423 19.45 2.15 -14.73
N LEU A 424 19.24 1.01 -14.08
CA LEU A 424 20.27 0.33 -13.30
C LEU A 424 21.45 -0.11 -14.18
N HIS A 425 21.17 -0.66 -15.37
CA HIS A 425 22.20 -1.05 -16.35
C HIS A 425 23.14 0.10 -16.66
N VAL A 426 22.63 1.26 -17.08
CA VAL A 426 23.46 2.43 -17.39
C VAL A 426 24.14 2.96 -16.13
N PHE A 427 23.42 3.01 -15.01
CA PHE A 427 23.91 3.56 -13.75
C PHE A 427 25.13 2.80 -13.21
N VAL A 428 25.11 1.45 -13.23
CA VAL A 428 26.21 0.64 -12.68
C VAL A 428 27.38 0.45 -13.65
N THR A 429 27.14 0.55 -14.96
CA THR A 429 28.17 0.33 -15.99
C THR A 429 28.91 1.59 -16.42
N LYS A 430 28.30 2.77 -16.28
CA LYS A 430 28.89 4.04 -16.73
C LYS A 430 29.18 5.02 -15.61
N TYR A 431 28.63 4.81 -14.43
CA TYR A 431 28.71 5.77 -13.33
C TYR A 431 29.09 5.14 -11.99
N ARG A 432 29.58 5.99 -11.10
CA ARG A 432 29.80 5.72 -9.67
C ARG A 432 29.09 6.80 -8.88
N TRP A 433 28.73 6.49 -7.64
CA TRP A 433 28.09 7.46 -6.76
C TRP A 433 28.59 7.37 -5.34
N THR A 434 28.47 8.48 -4.62
CA THR A 434 28.71 8.55 -3.17
C THR A 434 27.48 9.14 -2.50
N ASN A 435 27.14 8.66 -1.31
CA ASN A 435 26.06 9.22 -0.52
C ASN A 435 26.49 10.57 0.05
N VAL A 436 25.72 11.62 -0.26
CA VAL A 436 25.90 12.95 0.33
C VAL A 436 24.98 13.11 1.54
N LYS A 437 23.71 12.70 1.39
CA LYS A 437 22.73 12.72 2.48
C LYS A 437 21.74 11.57 2.34
N GLU A 438 21.63 10.78 3.39
CA GLU A 438 20.70 9.66 3.42
C GLU A 438 19.33 10.09 3.99
N GLY A 439 18.31 10.15 3.14
CA GLY A 439 16.94 10.37 3.60
C GLY A 439 16.34 9.16 4.32
N GLU A 440 15.64 9.40 5.43
CA GLU A 440 14.94 8.35 6.19
C GLU A 440 13.73 7.83 5.40
N ILE A 441 13.48 6.53 5.45
CA ILE A 441 12.30 5.97 4.78
C ILE A 441 11.05 6.33 5.58
N VAL A 442 10.15 7.08 4.95
CA VAL A 442 8.87 7.48 5.55
C VAL A 442 7.72 6.84 4.77
N ARG A 443 6.68 6.40 5.49
CA ARG A 443 5.43 5.89 4.90
C ARG A 443 4.24 6.68 5.44
N THR A 444 3.70 7.58 4.63
CA THR A 444 2.49 8.36 4.96
C THR A 444 1.27 7.97 4.12
N SER A 445 1.49 7.21 3.04
CA SER A 445 0.55 6.49 2.14
C SER A 445 1.31 6.08 0.87
N MET A 446 2.35 6.86 0.54
CA MET A 446 3.38 6.57 -0.45
C MET A 446 4.74 6.36 0.23
N LEU A 447 5.69 5.81 -0.52
CA LEU A 447 7.09 5.75 -0.12
C LEU A 447 7.72 7.14 -0.25
N GLY A 448 8.26 7.66 0.86
CA GLY A 448 8.95 8.94 0.92
C GLY A 448 10.35 8.81 1.52
N PHE A 449 11.16 9.83 1.30
CA PHE A 449 12.52 9.95 1.83
C PHE A 449 12.61 11.26 2.60
N GLY A 450 12.60 11.18 3.93
CA GLY A 450 12.65 12.31 4.84
C GLY A 450 13.87 13.18 4.55
N ALA A 451 13.62 14.47 4.28
CA ALA A 451 14.63 15.46 3.91
C ALA A 451 15.46 15.14 2.65
N GLY A 452 14.96 14.27 1.75
CA GLY A 452 15.55 13.90 0.46
C GLY A 452 16.69 12.88 0.54
N HIS A 453 16.95 12.15 -0.55
CA HIS A 453 18.08 11.21 -0.64
C HIS A 453 19.07 11.72 -1.68
N TYR A 454 20.18 12.29 -1.22
CA TYR A 454 21.14 12.99 -2.06
C TYR A 454 22.39 12.15 -2.32
N ILE A 455 22.75 12.03 -3.59
CA ILE A 455 23.99 11.38 -4.04
C ILE A 455 24.81 12.34 -4.89
N LYS A 456 26.13 12.12 -4.92
CA LYS A 456 27.04 12.73 -5.90
C LYS A 456 27.41 11.67 -6.93
N VAL A 457 27.22 11.97 -8.21
CA VAL A 457 27.48 11.05 -9.32
C VAL A 457 28.73 11.46 -10.07
N SER A 458 29.55 10.47 -10.46
CA SER A 458 30.75 10.67 -11.27
C SER A 458 30.81 9.62 -12.39
N LYS A 459 31.38 9.97 -13.54
CA LYS A 459 31.63 8.98 -14.60
C LYS A 459 32.61 7.91 -14.11
N GLN A 460 32.32 6.65 -14.43
CA GLN A 460 33.27 5.56 -14.25
C GLN A 460 34.41 5.74 -15.27
N PRO A 461 35.68 5.56 -14.89
CA PRO A 461 36.78 5.51 -15.85
C PRO A 461 36.53 4.37 -16.84
N GLU A 462 36.82 4.57 -18.13
CA GLU A 462 36.74 3.50 -19.13
C GLU A 462 37.51 2.28 -18.63
N MET A 463 36.88 1.10 -18.66
CA MET A 463 37.55 -0.14 -18.28
C MET A 463 38.78 -0.34 -19.16
N LYS A 464 39.96 -0.18 -18.57
CA LYS A 464 41.17 -0.75 -19.15
C LYS A 464 41.02 -2.27 -19.11
N PRO A 465 41.35 -2.98 -20.19
CA PRO A 465 41.43 -4.43 -20.12
C PRO A 465 42.58 -4.79 -19.16
N GLU A 466 42.27 -5.72 -18.26
CA GLU A 466 43.16 -6.48 -17.37
C GLU A 466 43.37 -6.00 -15.92
N ASN A 467 43.24 -7.00 -15.04
CA ASN A 467 43.51 -7.07 -13.59
C ASN A 467 42.44 -6.49 -12.66
N GLY A 468 41.34 -7.24 -12.52
CA GLY A 468 41.03 -8.01 -11.30
C GLY A 468 40.90 -7.33 -9.94
N ASP A 469 41.19 -6.04 -9.79
CA ASP A 469 41.09 -5.34 -8.51
C ASP A 469 39.94 -4.32 -8.53
N TYR A 470 38.84 -4.73 -7.89
CA TYR A 470 37.74 -3.84 -7.53
C TYR A 470 38.15 -3.06 -6.26
N HIS A 471 38.75 -1.87 -6.44
CA HIS A 471 38.82 -0.90 -5.34
C HIS A 471 37.56 -0.02 -5.35
N LEU A 472 36.80 -0.14 -4.25
CA LEU A 472 35.58 0.61 -3.92
C LEU A 472 35.85 2.09 -3.62
#